data_AF-A0A947BRP6-F1
#
_entry.id   AF-A0A947BRP6-F1
#
_cell.length_a   1.000
_cell.length_b   1.000
_cell.length_c   1.000
_cell.angle_alpha   90.00
_cell.angle_beta   90.00
_cell.angle_gamma   90.00
#
_symmetry.space_group_name_H-M   'P 1'
#
loop_
_entity.id
_entity.type
_entity.pdbx_description
1 polymer ?
#
loop_
_entity_poly.entity_id
_entity_poly.type
_entity_poly.pdbx_seq_one_letter_code
_entity_poly.pdbx_strand_id
1 'polypeptide(L)' 'MSGKVKTVVLLILDGWGNSEKDEFNAIYAAKKPVFDRLLKEHPHTEISTSGSSVGLPAGQMGNSEVGHLNLG' A
#
# COMPACT_ATOMS: atom_id res chain seq x y z
N MET A 1 -18.96 -4.07 33.09
CA MET A 1 -17.64 -3.57 32.62
C MET A 1 -17.71 -3.43 31.11
N SER A 2 -17.69 -2.22 30.56
CA SER A 2 -17.60 -2.03 29.10
C SER A 2 -16.13 -2.13 28.72
N GLY A 3 -15.73 -3.21 28.04
CA GLY A 3 -14.36 -3.36 27.55
C GLY A 3 -14.07 -2.29 26.51
N LYS A 4 -13.00 -1.52 26.71
CA LYS A 4 -12.60 -0.47 25.77
C LYS A 4 -12.20 -1.13 24.44
N VAL A 5 -13.02 -0.95 23.41
CA VAL A 5 -12.72 -1.46 22.06
C VAL A 5 -11.45 -0.77 21.56
N LYS A 6 -10.49 -1.56 21.07
CA LYS A 6 -9.30 -1.02 20.42
C LYS A 6 -9.68 -0.59 19.01
N THR A 7 -9.54 0.69 18.72
CA THR A 7 -9.76 1.25 17.38
C THR A 7 -8.62 0.84 16.45
N VAL A 8 -8.98 0.38 15.25
CA VAL A 8 -8.04 0.06 14.17
C VAL A 8 -8.28 1.04 13.02
N VAL A 9 -7.21 1.46 12.36
CA VAL A 9 -7.25 2.36 11.20
C VAL A 9 -6.60 1.64 10.02
N LEU A 10 -7.33 1.56 8.90
CA LEU A 10 -6.76 1.24 7.59
C LEU A 10 -6.46 2.56 6.86
N LEU A 11 -5.19 2.82 6.57
CA LEU A 11 -4.75 4.00 5.84
C LEU A 11 -4.27 3.58 4.44
N ILE A 12 -4.90 4.13 3.40
CA ILE A 12 -4.57 3.87 2.00
C ILE A 12 -3.85 5.09 1.43
N LEU A 13 -2.60 4.90 1.02
CA LEU A 13 -1.86 5.89 0.24
C LEU A 13 -2.11 5.59 -1.25
N ASP A 14 -3.10 6.25 -1.85
CA ASP A 14 -3.46 5.98 -3.25
C ASP A 14 -2.30 6.33 -4.20
N GLY A 15 -2.00 5.42 -5.14
CA GLY A 15 -0.86 5.53 -6.04
C GLY A 15 0.52 5.28 -5.40
N TRP A 16 0.60 4.71 -4.19
CA TRP A 16 1.86 4.45 -3.50
C TRP A 16 2.37 3.01 -3.71
N GLY A 17 3.29 2.81 -4.66
CA GLY A 17 3.88 1.50 -4.98
C GLY A 17 5.35 1.35 -4.59
N ASN A 18 5.84 0.11 -4.58
CA ASN A 18 7.28 -0.17 -4.50
C ASN A 18 7.88 -0.41 -5.89
N SER A 19 9.08 0.10 -6.13
CA SER A 19 9.83 -0.04 -7.39
C SER A 19 11.31 -0.17 -7.08
N GLU A 20 11.98 -1.12 -7.72
CA GLU A 20 13.45 -1.29 -7.64
C GLU A 20 14.22 -0.18 -8.38
N LYS A 21 13.53 0.60 -9.22
CA LYS A 21 14.13 1.72 -9.96
C LYS A 21 13.94 3.02 -9.18
N ASP A 22 15.06 3.71 -8.96
CA ASP A 22 15.10 5.03 -8.34
C ASP A 22 14.87 6.16 -9.36
N GLU A 23 15.15 5.90 -10.64
CA GLU A 23 14.97 6.87 -11.71
C GLU A 23 13.49 7.26 -11.88
N PHE A 24 13.19 8.56 -11.83
CA PHE A 24 11.84 9.11 -11.87
C PHE A 24 10.90 8.62 -10.75
N ASN A 25 11.44 8.07 -9.67
CA ASN A 25 10.66 7.55 -8.55
C ASN A 25 10.44 8.64 -7.48
N ALA A 26 9.27 9.27 -7.52
CA ALA A 26 8.90 10.32 -6.57
C ALA A 26 8.83 9.82 -5.12
N ILE A 27 8.39 8.57 -4.90
CA ILE A 27 8.32 7.97 -3.56
C ILE A 27 9.74 7.86 -3.02
N TYR A 28 10.67 7.30 -3.78
CA TYR A 28 12.08 7.21 -3.39
C TYR A 28 12.68 8.58 -3.08
N ALA A 29 12.53 9.55 -3.98
CA ALA A 29 13.12 10.88 -3.85
C ALA A 29 12.51 11.76 -2.73
N ALA A 30 11.29 11.44 -2.27
CA ALA A 30 10.62 12.22 -1.24
C ALA A 30 11.30 12.09 0.14
N LYS A 31 11.27 13.19 0.92
CA LYS A 31 11.55 13.16 2.37
C LYS A 31 10.32 12.70 3.13
N LYS A 32 10.34 11.49 3.67
CA LYS A 32 9.17 10.79 4.24
C LYS A 32 9.51 10.12 5.58
N PRO A 33 9.97 10.91 6.58
CA PRO A 33 10.57 10.38 7.82
C PRO A 33 9.60 9.52 8.66
N VAL A 34 8.30 9.77 8.56
CA VAL A 34 7.29 8.96 9.26
C VAL A 34 7.16 7.59 8.59
N PHE A 35 7.02 7.56 7.26
CA PHE A 35 6.92 6.31 6.50
C PHE A 35 8.20 5.47 6.64
N ASP A 36 9.37 6.10 6.50
CA ASP A 36 10.68 5.44 6.65
C ASP A 36 10.83 4.83 8.06
N ARG A 37 10.40 5.55 9.11
CA ARG A 37 10.42 5.03 10.48
C ARG A 37 9.47 3.85 10.66
N LEU A 38 8.25 3.92 10.10
CA LEU A 38 7.27 2.83 10.20
C LEU A 38 7.81 1.54 9.56
N LEU A 39 8.42 1.63 8.37
CA LEU A 39 9.05 0.47 7.73
C LEU A 39 10.24 -0.06 8.53
N LYS A 40 11.03 0.81 9.18
CA LYS A 40 12.18 0.37 9.99
C LYS A 40 11.79 -0.31 11.30
N GLU A 41 10.74 0.17 11.96
CA GLU A 41 10.42 -0.18 13.36
C GLU A 41 9.27 -1.18 13.51
N HIS A 42 8.50 -1.43 12.45
CA HIS A 42 7.34 -2.32 12.49
C HIS A 42 7.33 -3.37 11.38
N PRO A 43 6.68 -4.54 11.61
CA PRO A 43 6.51 -5.54 10.57
C PRO A 43 5.78 -4.96 9.36
N HIS A 44 6.31 -5.25 8.17
CA HIS A 44 5.73 -4.84 6.90
C HIS A 44 5.98 -5.94 5.86
N THR A 45 5.18 -5.92 4.80
CA THR A 45 5.29 -6.81 3.65
C THR A 45 4.80 -6.08 2.40
N GLU A 46 5.09 -6.65 1.24
CA GLU A 46 4.53 -6.23 -0.04
C GLU A 46 3.38 -7.14 -0.46
N ILE A 47 2.47 -6.61 -1.27
CA ILE A 47 1.32 -7.34 -1.83
C ILE A 47 1.12 -6.98 -3.30
N SER A 48 0.62 -7.93 -4.09
CA SER A 48 0.28 -7.70 -5.51
C SER A 48 -1.07 -7.00 -5.64
N THR A 49 -1.11 -5.86 -6.33
CA THR A 49 -2.30 -5.01 -6.47
C THR A 49 -2.77 -4.85 -7.94
N SER A 50 -2.29 -5.69 -8.83
CA SER A 50 -2.53 -5.61 -10.27
C SER A 50 -2.65 -6.99 -10.92
N GLY A 51 -3.12 -7.02 -12.17
CA GLY A 51 -3.25 -8.24 -12.96
C GLY A 51 -4.13 -9.29 -12.31
N SER A 52 -3.77 -10.56 -12.50
CA SER A 52 -4.57 -11.70 -12.04
C SER A 52 -4.75 -11.74 -10.52
N SER A 53 -3.83 -11.15 -9.76
CA SER A 53 -3.92 -11.07 -8.29
C SER A 53 -5.12 -10.28 -7.77
N VAL A 54 -5.70 -9.41 -8.60
CA VAL A 54 -6.88 -8.59 -8.26
C VAL A 54 -8.04 -8.81 -9.24
N GLY A 55 -8.02 -9.94 -9.97
CA GLY A 55 -9.08 -10.30 -10.92
C GLY A 55 -9.00 -9.59 -12.28
N LEU A 56 -7.89 -8.91 -12.59
CA LEU A 56 -7.65 -8.31 -13.90
C LEU A 56 -6.88 -9.26 -14.83
N PRO A 57 -6.95 -9.06 -16.16
CA PRO A 57 -6.05 -9.70 -17.13
C PRO A 57 -4.57 -9.58 -16.73
N ALA A 58 -3.77 -10.61 -17.03
CA ALA A 58 -2.35 -10.61 -16.72
C ALA A 58 -1.62 -9.40 -17.35
N GLY A 59 -0.76 -8.76 -16.56
CA GLY A 59 -0.03 -7.55 -16.99
C GLY A 59 -0.84 -6.25 -16.96
N GLN A 60 -2.16 -6.31 -16.70
CA GLN A 60 -2.96 -5.11 -16.56
C GLN A 60 -2.68 -4.41 -15.24
N MET A 61 -2.40 -3.10 -15.32
CA MET A 61 -2.20 -2.24 -14.16
C MET A 61 -3.46 -2.20 -13.29
N GLY A 62 -3.27 -2.16 -11.96
CA GLY A 62 -4.33 -1.91 -11.00
C GLY A 62 -4.87 -0.48 -11.09
N ASN A 63 -5.98 -0.21 -10.42
CA ASN A 63 -6.57 1.11 -10.31
C ASN A 63 -7.32 1.24 -8.98
N SER A 64 -7.74 2.47 -8.65
CA SER A 64 -8.39 2.75 -7.38
C SER A 64 -9.68 1.96 -7.18
N GLU A 65 -10.53 1.79 -8.20
CA GLU A 65 -11.80 1.07 -8.09
C GLU A 65 -11.57 -0.41 -7.76
N VAL A 66 -10.77 -1.10 -8.58
CA VAL A 66 -10.44 -2.52 -8.39
C VAL A 66 -9.73 -2.72 -7.06
N GLY A 67 -8.82 -1.82 -6.68
CA GLY A 67 -8.08 -1.88 -5.42
C GLY A 67 -8.99 -1.78 -4.19
N HIS A 68 -9.88 -0.78 -4.15
CA HIS A 68 -10.79 -0.60 -3.02
C HIS A 68 -11.83 -1.74 -2.95
N LEU A 69 -12.26 -2.29 -4.09
CA LEU A 69 -13.16 -3.44 -4.12
C LEU A 69 -12.49 -4.72 -3.60
N ASN A 70 -11.21 -4.94 -3.86
CA ASN A 70 -10.49 -6.11 -3.34
C ASN A 70 -10.13 -5.97 -1.84
N LEU A 71 -10.04 -4.75 -1.31
CA LEU A 71 -9.74 -4.48 0.11
C LEU A 71 -10.97 -4.60 1.02
N GLY A 72 -12.16 -4.28 0.50
CA GLY A 72 -13.43 -4.33 1.21
C GLY A 72 -14.06 -5.72 1.23
#